data_AF-A0A644ZEP8-F1
#
_entry.id   AF-A0A644ZEP8-F1
#
_cell.length_a   1.000
_cell.length_b   1.000
_cell.length_c   1.000
_cell.angle_alpha   90.00
_cell.angle_beta   90.00
_cell.angle_gamma   90.00
#
_symmetry.space_group_name_H-M   'P 1'
#
loop_
_entity.id
_entity.type
_entity.pdbx_description
1 polymer ?
#
loop_
_entity_poly.entity_id
_entity_poly.type
_entity_poly.pdbx_seq_one_letter_code
_entity_poly.pdbx_strand_id
1 'polypeptide(L)'
;MLLFARIAFPPDYGVPAPRLPLHPAAVLLCALFVFGVVGALLSTYPGDVFWGQNNRYQGLLTLSAYAMIVLVLSRREIDLRWPLRLFLVAASLASILGLINHFGIDPFGFYHNLRKADQGRFLSTLGNADFYGSYLVLAFPLALNAFLQADGKCHLALSAASLVCVTFGALVAGSDSTALGLLAAAIVFPLVLFRDRSAMRRLALGWGVFFLAAFVFGLLSGFLPSKTYLSFFTVAASRAGLSLPVAALMFAFWLLLRRVGQDRLLRLRRPYWIVLVSAAALGVLALVLLNTAFAHAPLGTFARYLRFDAGWGTDRGQIWAFVLRFFGSLSPLQKFFGASSGALFHADAIKPIFSDAALDTAHNEYLQYLVTNGILGLLSYLAALVFAIRTGLKKGVSKPLFRGVSIAVIAYAAQATVNIAQPASTPLLFVLLGVLVCRDAPQPQ
;
A
#
# COMPACT_ATOMS: atom_id res chain seq x y z
N MET A 1 -5.55 39.42 15.39
CA MET A 1 -4.97 40.09 14.19
C MET A 1 -3.52 39.68 13.90
N LEU A 2 -2.60 39.64 14.87
CA LEU A 2 -1.18 39.27 14.63
C LEU A 2 -0.94 37.87 14.04
N LEU A 3 -1.74 36.86 14.41
CA LEU A 3 -1.66 35.51 13.83
C LEU A 3 -2.10 35.51 12.35
N PHE A 4 -3.20 36.19 12.05
CA PHE A 4 -3.69 36.35 10.67
C PHE A 4 -2.70 37.14 9.82
N ALA A 5 -2.07 38.18 10.37
CA ALA A 5 -1.02 38.93 9.68
C ALA A 5 0.22 38.06 9.40
N ARG A 6 0.63 37.18 10.32
CA ARG A 6 1.73 36.23 10.08
C ARG A 6 1.40 35.09 9.11
N ILE A 7 0.13 34.73 8.99
CA ILE A 7 -0.34 33.75 8.00
C ILE A 7 -0.45 34.40 6.61
N ALA A 8 -0.97 35.63 6.54
CA ALA A 8 -1.12 36.38 5.29
C ALA A 8 0.21 36.94 4.76
N PHE A 9 1.11 37.32 5.66
CA PHE A 9 2.43 37.89 5.39
C PHE A 9 3.47 37.13 6.22
N PRO A 10 3.87 35.93 5.76
CA PRO A 10 4.94 35.21 6.44
C PRO A 10 6.26 36.03 6.40
N PRO A 11 7.24 35.73 7.25
CA PRO A 11 8.46 36.56 7.41
C PRO A 11 9.26 36.79 6.11
N ASP A 12 9.02 35.95 5.10
CA ASP A 12 9.59 35.96 3.76
C ASP A 12 8.69 36.63 2.70
N TYR A 13 7.59 37.28 3.10
CA TYR A 13 6.71 38.02 2.19
C TYR A 13 7.46 39.19 1.53
N GLY A 14 7.46 39.22 0.19
CA GLY A 14 8.21 40.21 -0.60
C GLY A 14 9.66 39.82 -0.91
N VAL A 15 10.17 38.73 -0.35
CA VAL A 15 11.46 38.15 -0.76
C VAL A 15 11.22 37.29 -2.01
N PRO A 16 11.95 37.48 -3.11
CA PRO A 16 11.86 36.60 -4.27
C PRO A 16 12.21 35.19 -3.82
N ALA A 17 11.21 34.30 -3.77
CA ALA A 17 11.46 32.91 -3.43
C ALA A 17 12.46 32.34 -4.45
N PRO A 18 13.50 31.62 -4.00
CA PRO A 18 14.44 31.00 -4.93
C PRO A 18 13.65 30.15 -5.94
N ARG A 19 13.98 30.29 -7.23
CA ARG A 19 13.40 29.47 -8.31
C ARG A 19 13.90 28.04 -8.16
N LEU A 20 13.25 27.30 -7.28
CA LEU A 20 13.58 25.91 -7.01
C LEU A 20 12.95 25.03 -8.08
N PRO A 21 13.75 24.21 -8.78
CA PRO A 21 13.22 23.29 -9.77
C PRO A 21 12.26 22.32 -9.11
N LEU A 22 11.13 22.06 -9.76
CA LEU A 22 10.15 21.09 -9.29
C LEU A 22 10.72 19.67 -9.43
N HIS A 23 10.50 18.84 -8.42
CA HIS A 23 10.89 17.43 -8.50
C HIS A 23 10.07 16.74 -9.60
N PRO A 24 10.67 15.89 -10.47
CA PRO A 24 9.97 15.25 -11.58
C PRO A 24 8.68 14.53 -11.18
N ALA A 25 8.69 13.84 -10.04
CA ALA A 25 7.49 13.17 -9.52
C ALA A 25 6.32 14.14 -9.25
N ALA A 26 6.58 15.34 -8.71
CA ALA A 26 5.54 16.34 -8.49
C ALA A 26 4.96 16.85 -9.81
N VAL A 27 5.83 17.11 -10.80
CA VAL A 27 5.42 17.52 -12.16
C VAL A 27 4.54 16.45 -12.80
N LEU A 28 4.92 15.18 -12.69
CA LEU A 28 4.17 14.05 -13.26
C LEU A 28 2.82 13.85 -12.57
N LEU A 29 2.70 14.11 -11.27
CA LEU A 29 1.39 14.06 -10.59
C LEU A 29 0.50 15.26 -10.94
N CYS A 30 1.09 16.44 -11.18
CA CYS A 30 0.36 17.55 -11.80
C CYS A 30 -0.10 17.17 -13.22
N ALA A 31 0.74 16.49 -14.00
CA ALA A 31 0.38 16.02 -15.33
C ALA A 31 -0.76 14.99 -15.27
N LEU A 32 -0.75 14.05 -14.31
CA LEU A 32 -1.87 13.12 -14.07
C LEU A 32 -3.19 13.87 -13.87
N PHE A 33 -3.19 14.94 -13.06
CA PHE A 33 -4.36 15.79 -12.86
C PHE A 33 -4.78 16.48 -14.17
N VAL A 34 -3.85 17.12 -14.89
CA VAL A 34 -4.13 17.80 -16.16
C VAL A 34 -4.71 16.83 -17.20
N PHE A 35 -4.15 15.64 -17.34
CA PHE A 35 -4.69 14.62 -18.24
C PHE A 35 -6.08 14.15 -17.80
N GLY A 36 -6.33 14.06 -16.48
CA GLY A 36 -7.68 13.84 -15.95
C GLY A 36 -8.66 14.94 -16.38
N VAL A 37 -8.26 16.21 -16.34
CA VAL A 37 -9.08 17.33 -16.82
C VAL A 37 -9.36 17.23 -18.33
N VAL A 38 -8.37 16.86 -19.13
CA VAL A 38 -8.58 16.65 -20.57
C VAL A 38 -9.55 15.48 -20.80
N GLY A 39 -9.34 14.35 -20.11
CA GLY A 39 -10.25 13.20 -20.17
C GLY A 39 -11.68 13.56 -19.73
N ALA A 40 -11.83 14.45 -18.75
CA ALA A 40 -13.11 15.00 -18.32
C ALA A 40 -13.85 15.76 -19.43
N LEU A 41 -13.12 16.64 -20.14
CA LEU A 41 -13.68 17.41 -21.25
C LEU A 41 -14.07 16.53 -22.44
N LEU A 42 -13.42 15.37 -22.59
CA LEU A 42 -13.72 14.35 -23.60
C LEU A 42 -14.77 13.33 -23.15
N SER A 43 -15.22 13.40 -21.90
CA SER A 43 -16.12 12.40 -21.33
C SER A 43 -17.57 12.66 -21.70
N THR A 44 -18.29 11.59 -21.96
CA THR A 44 -19.74 11.60 -22.17
C THR A 44 -20.54 11.57 -20.85
N TYR A 45 -19.86 11.49 -19.69
CA TYR A 45 -20.46 11.29 -18.37
C TYR A 45 -20.14 12.42 -17.39
N PRO A 46 -20.62 13.66 -17.61
CA PRO A 46 -20.15 14.85 -16.90
C PRO A 46 -20.48 14.87 -15.40
N GLY A 47 -21.55 14.20 -14.96
CA GLY A 47 -22.03 14.24 -13.56
C GLY A 47 -21.08 13.61 -12.55
N ASP A 48 -20.25 12.65 -12.97
CA ASP A 48 -19.34 11.92 -12.10
C ASP A 48 -17.92 12.49 -12.07
N VAL A 49 -17.58 13.40 -12.98
CA VAL A 49 -16.17 13.70 -13.23
C VAL A 49 -15.51 14.47 -12.10
N PHE A 50 -16.21 15.49 -11.59
CA PHE A 50 -15.66 16.37 -10.57
C PHE A 50 -15.51 15.65 -9.22
N TRP A 51 -16.59 15.01 -8.76
CA TRP A 51 -16.65 14.34 -7.45
C TRP A 51 -16.15 12.90 -7.49
N GLY A 52 -16.37 12.18 -8.60
CA GLY A 52 -16.07 10.76 -8.71
C GLY A 52 -17.00 9.86 -7.92
N GLN A 53 -18.30 10.20 -7.77
CA GLN A 53 -19.23 9.45 -6.91
C GLN A 53 -19.30 7.96 -7.30
N ASN A 54 -19.44 7.69 -8.61
CA ASN A 54 -19.41 6.33 -9.16
C ASN A 54 -17.99 5.77 -9.41
N ASN A 55 -17.00 6.32 -8.71
CA ASN A 55 -15.60 5.88 -8.68
C ASN A 55 -15.01 6.14 -7.28
N ARG A 56 -15.80 5.91 -6.22
CA ARG A 56 -15.39 6.03 -4.81
C ARG A 56 -14.76 7.37 -4.45
N TYR A 57 -15.35 8.45 -4.95
CA TYR A 57 -14.88 9.82 -4.78
C TYR A 57 -13.47 10.09 -5.33
N GLN A 58 -13.01 9.31 -6.31
CA GLN A 58 -11.76 9.52 -7.05
C GLN A 58 -11.99 10.40 -8.28
N GLY A 59 -12.59 11.57 -8.09
CA GLY A 59 -12.84 12.57 -9.13
C GLY A 59 -11.70 13.57 -9.33
N LEU A 60 -11.92 14.58 -10.18
CA LEU A 60 -10.95 15.66 -10.42
C LEU A 60 -10.58 16.44 -9.15
N LEU A 61 -11.52 16.63 -8.23
CA LEU A 61 -11.24 17.30 -6.97
C LEU A 61 -10.21 16.53 -6.13
N THR A 62 -10.35 15.21 -6.08
CA THR A 62 -9.42 14.34 -5.35
C THR A 62 -8.05 14.28 -6.03
N LEU A 63 -8.03 14.15 -7.37
CA LEU A 63 -6.79 14.22 -8.14
C LEU A 63 -6.06 15.56 -7.98
N SER A 64 -6.80 16.67 -7.93
CA SER A 64 -6.20 17.99 -7.69
C SER A 64 -5.61 18.08 -6.28
N ALA A 65 -6.30 17.56 -5.27
CA ALA A 65 -5.79 17.48 -3.90
C ALA A 65 -4.49 16.66 -3.81
N TYR A 66 -4.44 15.52 -4.52
CA TYR A 66 -3.24 14.69 -4.63
C TYR A 66 -2.06 15.43 -5.29
N ALA A 67 -2.31 16.14 -6.39
CA ALA A 67 -1.29 16.94 -7.04
C ALA A 67 -0.80 18.08 -6.14
N MET A 68 -1.72 18.80 -5.50
CA MET A 68 -1.41 19.93 -4.61
C MET A 68 -0.61 19.49 -3.38
N ILE A 69 -0.98 18.39 -2.72
CA ILE A 69 -0.26 17.96 -1.51
C ILE A 69 1.17 17.53 -1.84
N VAL A 70 1.39 16.81 -2.94
CA VAL A 70 2.75 16.45 -3.38
C VAL A 70 3.54 17.68 -3.77
N LEU A 71 2.93 18.62 -4.50
CA LEU A 71 3.58 19.87 -4.89
C LEU A 71 4.04 20.67 -3.67
N VAL A 72 3.16 20.84 -2.67
CA VAL A 72 3.48 21.55 -1.43
C VAL A 72 4.60 20.85 -0.66
N LEU A 73 4.48 19.54 -0.43
CA LEU A 73 5.49 18.77 0.33
C LEU A 73 6.84 18.72 -0.38
N SER A 74 6.87 18.65 -1.73
CA SER A 74 8.10 18.65 -2.52
C SER A 74 8.95 19.92 -2.32
N ARG A 75 8.33 21.01 -1.86
CA ARG A 75 8.98 22.31 -1.63
C ARG A 75 9.42 22.54 -0.19
N ARG A 76 9.10 21.62 0.72
CA ARG A 76 9.40 21.77 2.16
C ARG A 76 10.53 20.85 2.58
N GLU A 77 11.29 21.31 3.55
CA GLU A 77 12.13 20.44 4.37
C GLU A 77 11.24 19.85 5.46
N ILE A 78 11.33 18.54 5.68
CA ILE A 78 10.43 17.84 6.60
C ILE A 78 11.27 17.02 7.58
N ASP A 79 11.12 17.31 8.88
CA ASP A 79 11.54 16.39 9.93
C ASP A 79 10.46 15.32 10.13
N LEU A 80 10.81 14.07 9.80
CA LEU A 80 9.89 12.93 9.87
C LEU A 80 9.72 12.35 11.27
N ARG A 81 10.50 12.78 12.28
CA ARG A 81 10.49 12.17 13.61
C ARG A 81 9.11 12.23 14.27
N TRP A 82 8.50 13.40 14.32
CA TRP A 82 7.18 13.58 14.95
C TRP A 82 6.01 13.06 14.10
N PRO A 83 5.92 13.39 12.79
CA PRO A 83 4.85 12.87 11.95
C PRO A 83 4.78 11.34 11.93
N LEU A 84 5.92 10.64 11.86
CA LEU A 84 5.93 9.18 11.87
C LEU A 84 5.52 8.62 13.24
N ARG A 85 5.92 9.24 14.36
CA ARG A 85 5.47 8.81 15.69
C ARG A 85 3.97 8.94 15.85
N LEU A 86 3.40 10.08 15.45
CA LEU A 86 1.95 10.31 15.49
C LEU A 86 1.21 9.33 14.58
N PHE A 87 1.72 9.11 13.37
CA PHE A 87 1.18 8.10 12.45
C PHE A 87 1.17 6.70 13.08
N LEU A 88 2.26 6.28 13.74
CA LEU A 88 2.36 4.97 14.38
C LEU A 88 1.46 4.83 15.60
N VAL A 89 1.26 5.89 16.37
CA VAL A 89 0.24 5.91 17.44
C VAL A 89 -1.15 5.72 16.85
N ALA A 90 -1.51 6.50 15.82
CA ALA A 90 -2.80 6.35 15.14
C ALA A 90 -2.99 4.95 14.55
N ALA A 91 -1.95 4.40 13.90
CA ALA A 91 -1.99 3.05 13.34
C ALA A 91 -2.15 1.97 14.41
N SER A 92 -1.52 2.15 15.57
CA SER A 92 -1.63 1.23 16.69
C SER A 92 -3.03 1.27 17.29
N LEU A 93 -3.61 2.46 17.49
CA LEU A 93 -4.99 2.63 17.95
C LEU A 93 -6.00 2.03 16.96
N ALA A 94 -5.83 2.30 15.66
CA ALA A 94 -6.66 1.73 14.61
C ALA A 94 -6.58 0.20 14.59
N SER A 95 -5.38 -0.36 14.79
CA SER A 95 -5.17 -1.81 14.83
C SER A 95 -5.76 -2.48 16.06
N ILE A 96 -5.65 -1.84 17.23
CA ILE A 96 -6.27 -2.31 18.47
C ILE A 96 -7.79 -2.33 18.32
N LEU A 97 -8.39 -1.26 17.81
CA LEU A 97 -9.82 -1.20 17.56
C LEU A 97 -10.26 -2.26 16.55
N GLY A 98 -9.49 -2.46 15.46
CA GLY A 98 -9.72 -3.52 14.50
C GLY A 98 -9.70 -4.92 15.13
N LEU A 99 -8.73 -5.19 16.02
CA LEU A 99 -8.65 -6.45 16.76
C LEU A 99 -9.85 -6.66 17.70
N ILE A 100 -10.28 -5.62 18.42
CA ILE A 100 -11.47 -5.65 19.28
C ILE A 100 -12.73 -5.95 18.46
N ASN A 101 -12.86 -5.26 17.31
CA ASN A 101 -13.92 -5.46 16.34
C ASN A 101 -13.94 -6.89 15.75
N HIS A 102 -12.78 -7.46 15.49
CA HIS A 102 -12.65 -8.84 14.99
C HIS A 102 -13.27 -9.86 15.93
N PHE A 103 -13.12 -9.68 17.24
CA PHE A 103 -13.72 -10.55 18.26
C PHE A 103 -15.15 -10.16 18.64
N GLY A 104 -15.78 -9.27 17.86
CA GLY A 104 -17.19 -8.92 17.97
C GLY A 104 -17.54 -7.88 19.03
N ILE A 105 -16.54 -7.23 19.62
CA ILE A 105 -16.77 -6.08 20.51
C ILE A 105 -16.80 -4.82 19.64
N ASP A 106 -17.85 -4.01 19.83
CA ASP A 106 -18.08 -2.79 19.07
C ASP A 106 -18.22 -1.58 20.02
N PRO A 107 -17.09 -0.98 20.44
CA PRO A 107 -17.10 0.09 21.44
C PRO A 107 -17.87 1.34 21.02
N PHE A 108 -18.04 1.57 19.71
CA PHE A 108 -18.68 2.76 19.15
C PHE A 108 -20.11 2.47 18.62
N GLY A 109 -20.58 1.23 18.71
CA GLY A 109 -21.91 0.86 18.24
C GLY A 109 -22.10 0.96 16.72
N PHE A 110 -21.02 0.87 15.93
CA PHE A 110 -21.05 0.95 14.48
C PHE A 110 -21.92 -0.14 13.82
N TYR A 111 -22.03 -1.32 14.43
CA TYR A 111 -22.70 -2.49 13.86
C TYR A 111 -24.22 -2.53 14.11
N HIS A 112 -24.76 -1.71 15.01
CA HIS A 112 -26.18 -1.75 15.40
C HIS A 112 -27.12 -1.50 14.22
N ASN A 113 -26.74 -0.60 13.31
CA ASN A 113 -27.56 -0.22 12.16
C ASN A 113 -27.15 -0.95 10.86
N LEU A 114 -26.18 -1.87 10.93
CA LEU A 114 -25.77 -2.65 9.78
C LEU A 114 -26.64 -3.89 9.60
N ARG A 115 -26.87 -4.26 8.34
CA ARG A 115 -27.46 -5.56 8.00
C ARG A 115 -26.54 -6.67 8.54
N LYS A 116 -27.13 -7.76 9.05
CA LYS A 116 -26.35 -8.91 9.57
C LYS A 116 -25.33 -9.45 8.57
N ALA A 117 -25.63 -9.43 7.27
CA ALA A 117 -24.72 -9.86 6.21
C ALA A 117 -23.50 -8.94 6.01
N ASP A 118 -23.59 -7.69 6.47
CA ASP A 118 -22.50 -6.71 6.38
C ASP A 118 -21.68 -6.63 7.68
N GLN A 119 -22.21 -7.16 8.78
CA GLN A 119 -21.46 -7.32 10.03
C GLN A 119 -20.24 -8.23 9.78
N GLY A 120 -19.06 -7.75 10.16
CA GLY A 120 -17.79 -8.48 9.92
C GLY A 120 -17.03 -8.09 8.66
N ARG A 121 -17.57 -7.20 7.81
CA ARG A 121 -16.85 -6.60 6.67
C ARG A 121 -16.12 -5.31 7.01
N PHE A 122 -16.47 -4.70 8.14
CA PHE A 122 -15.95 -3.42 8.59
C PHE A 122 -15.07 -3.59 9.82
N LEU A 123 -13.97 -2.86 9.86
CA LEU A 123 -12.93 -2.94 10.88
C LEU A 123 -12.45 -1.54 11.22
N SER A 124 -12.33 -1.28 12.52
CA SER A 124 -11.85 -0.01 13.03
C SER A 124 -12.70 1.18 12.55
N THR A 125 -12.14 2.39 12.62
CA THR A 125 -12.74 3.60 12.03
C THR A 125 -12.49 3.72 10.52
N LEU A 126 -11.77 2.76 9.93
CA LEU A 126 -11.39 2.75 8.51
C LEU A 126 -12.44 2.06 7.62
N GLY A 127 -13.28 1.22 8.21
CA GLY A 127 -14.40 0.58 7.52
C GLY A 127 -13.98 -0.68 6.80
N ASN A 128 -14.27 -0.79 5.50
CA ASN A 128 -14.12 -2.01 4.72
C ASN A 128 -12.73 -2.68 4.93
N ALA A 129 -12.71 -4.02 5.04
CA ALA A 129 -11.50 -4.79 5.32
C ALA A 129 -10.34 -4.55 4.33
N ASP A 130 -10.63 -4.32 3.05
CA ASP A 130 -9.61 -3.96 2.06
C ASP A 130 -9.05 -2.54 2.28
N PHE A 131 -9.85 -1.65 2.87
CA PHE A 131 -9.44 -0.28 3.16
C PHE A 131 -8.54 -0.23 4.38
N TYR A 132 -8.99 -0.91 5.42
CA TYR A 132 -8.22 -1.19 6.60
C TYR A 132 -6.91 -1.90 6.26
N GLY A 133 -6.95 -2.92 5.39
CA GLY A 133 -5.78 -3.64 4.90
C GLY A 133 -4.77 -2.75 4.18
N SER A 134 -5.23 -1.91 3.24
CA SER A 134 -4.37 -0.96 2.51
C SER A 134 -3.67 0.03 3.43
N TYR A 135 -4.38 0.52 4.47
CA TYR A 135 -3.78 1.37 5.50
C TYR A 135 -2.66 0.65 6.26
N LEU A 136 -2.85 -0.63 6.60
CA LEU A 136 -1.84 -1.41 7.31
C LEU A 136 -0.67 -1.85 6.45
N VAL A 137 -0.86 -1.99 5.13
CA VAL A 137 0.23 -2.15 4.16
C VAL A 137 1.15 -0.93 4.17
N LEU A 138 0.62 0.28 4.37
CA LEU A 138 1.44 1.48 4.59
C LEU A 138 2.06 1.51 5.99
N ALA A 139 1.30 1.13 7.02
CA ALA A 139 1.75 1.25 8.40
C ALA A 139 2.81 0.24 8.81
N PHE A 140 2.73 -1.00 8.32
CA PHE A 140 3.62 -2.07 8.74
C PHE A 140 5.10 -1.79 8.42
N PRO A 141 5.48 -1.36 7.19
CA PRO A 141 6.87 -1.00 6.91
C PRO A 141 7.36 0.20 7.74
N LEU A 142 6.49 1.14 8.08
CA LEU A 142 6.84 2.27 8.95
C LEU A 142 7.10 1.80 10.39
N ALA A 143 6.26 0.92 10.93
CA ALA A 143 6.40 0.36 12.27
C ALA A 143 7.65 -0.52 12.37
N LEU A 144 7.86 -1.38 11.38
CA LEU A 144 9.04 -2.23 11.29
C LEU A 144 10.31 -1.37 11.21
N ASN A 145 10.37 -0.36 10.34
CA ASN A 145 11.53 0.52 10.24
C ASN A 145 11.78 1.32 11.53
N ALA A 146 10.73 1.75 12.24
CA ALA A 146 10.88 2.38 13.55
C ALA A 146 11.54 1.43 14.57
N PHE A 147 11.18 0.14 14.55
CA PHE A 147 11.81 -0.89 15.37
C PHE A 147 13.28 -1.15 14.97
N LEU A 148 13.58 -1.17 13.66
CA LEU A 148 14.93 -1.33 13.16
C LEU A 148 15.87 -0.21 13.62
N GLN A 149 15.35 1.01 13.73
CA GLN A 149 16.12 2.22 14.05
C GLN A 149 15.95 2.70 15.49
N ALA A 150 15.34 1.89 16.35
CA ALA A 150 15.08 2.30 17.72
C ALA A 150 16.36 2.35 18.57
N ASP A 151 16.68 3.53 19.10
CA ASP A 151 17.83 3.75 19.98
C ASP A 151 17.39 3.89 21.44
N GLY A 152 18.05 3.18 22.34
CA GLY A 152 17.69 3.14 23.76
C GLY A 152 16.47 2.25 24.07
N LYS A 153 16.29 1.94 25.36
CA LYS A 153 15.29 0.95 25.83
C LYS A 153 13.85 1.41 25.60
N CYS A 154 13.56 2.69 25.85
CA CYS A 154 12.21 3.24 25.71
C CYS A 154 11.73 3.24 24.25
N HIS A 155 12.53 3.78 23.32
CA HIS A 155 12.18 3.78 21.90
C HIS A 155 12.07 2.35 21.34
N LEU A 156 12.90 1.41 21.81
CA LEU A 156 12.79 0.01 21.44
C LEU A 156 11.46 -0.61 21.91
N ALA A 157 11.08 -0.38 23.17
CA ALA A 157 9.82 -0.88 23.71
C ALA A 157 8.61 -0.30 22.97
N LEU A 158 8.58 1.02 22.74
CA LEU A 158 7.47 1.68 22.03
C LEU A 158 7.34 1.25 20.58
N SER A 159 8.47 1.13 19.85
CA SER A 159 8.45 0.68 18.46
C SER A 159 8.11 -0.81 18.34
N ALA A 160 8.55 -1.66 19.28
CA ALA A 160 8.13 -3.05 19.34
C ALA A 160 6.64 -3.19 19.63
N ALA A 161 6.10 -2.42 20.58
CA ALA A 161 4.67 -2.39 20.88
C ALA A 161 3.85 -1.95 19.66
N SER A 162 4.30 -0.90 18.96
CA SER A 162 3.64 -0.47 17.71
C SER A 162 3.70 -1.52 16.62
N LEU A 163 4.85 -2.18 16.42
CA LEU A 163 5.00 -3.27 15.46
C LEU A 163 4.05 -4.45 15.77
N VAL A 164 3.91 -4.82 17.05
CA VAL A 164 2.96 -5.85 17.49
C VAL A 164 1.52 -5.44 17.21
N CYS A 165 1.13 -4.22 17.57
CA CYS A 165 -0.23 -3.72 17.33
C CYS A 165 -0.55 -3.73 15.82
N VAL A 166 0.33 -3.17 15.01
CA VAL A 166 0.15 -3.11 13.54
C VAL A 166 0.18 -4.51 12.92
N THR A 167 0.95 -5.45 13.47
CA THR A 167 0.93 -6.86 13.04
C THR A 167 -0.43 -7.50 13.30
N PHE A 168 -0.97 -7.37 14.52
CA PHE A 168 -2.32 -7.86 14.83
C PHE A 168 -3.35 -7.23 13.91
N GLY A 169 -3.23 -5.93 13.66
CA GLY A 169 -4.08 -5.26 12.71
C GLY A 169 -3.99 -5.90 11.32
N ALA A 170 -2.78 -6.15 10.81
CA ALA A 170 -2.60 -6.62 9.44
C ALA A 170 -3.13 -8.05 9.26
N LEU A 171 -3.04 -8.88 10.31
CA LEU A 171 -3.65 -10.21 10.35
C LEU A 171 -5.17 -10.12 10.32
N VAL A 172 -5.76 -9.26 11.16
CA VAL A 172 -7.21 -9.03 11.25
C VAL A 172 -7.81 -8.53 9.94
N ALA A 173 -7.06 -7.76 9.14
CA ALA A 173 -7.52 -7.28 7.84
C ALA A 173 -8.04 -8.40 6.93
N GLY A 174 -7.52 -9.63 7.09
CA GLY A 174 -8.11 -10.81 6.46
C GLY A 174 -8.17 -10.77 4.93
N SER A 175 -7.35 -9.92 4.29
CA SER A 175 -7.34 -9.69 2.84
C SER A 175 -6.06 -10.23 2.21
N ASP A 176 -6.21 -10.99 1.13
CA ASP A 176 -5.08 -11.50 0.33
C ASP A 176 -4.22 -10.35 -0.24
N SER A 177 -4.85 -9.19 -0.51
CA SER A 177 -4.13 -7.99 -0.97
C SER A 177 -3.17 -7.44 0.10
N THR A 178 -3.57 -7.47 1.39
CA THR A 178 -2.71 -7.10 2.51
C THR A 178 -1.50 -8.02 2.60
N ALA A 179 -1.71 -9.33 2.44
CA ALA A 179 -0.62 -10.31 2.44
C ALA A 179 0.38 -10.04 1.29
N LEU A 180 -0.10 -9.67 0.10
CA LEU A 180 0.75 -9.28 -1.02
C LEU A 180 1.62 -8.06 -0.71
N GLY A 181 1.04 -7.02 -0.09
CA GLY A 181 1.79 -5.84 0.35
C GLY A 181 2.85 -6.16 1.40
N LEU A 182 2.53 -6.99 2.39
CA LEU A 182 3.48 -7.45 3.42
C LEU A 182 4.61 -8.30 2.81
N LEU A 183 4.29 -9.16 1.85
CA LEU A 183 5.27 -9.96 1.12
C LEU A 183 6.24 -9.06 0.33
N ALA A 184 5.71 -8.04 -0.35
CA ALA A 184 6.55 -7.05 -1.02
C ALA A 184 7.49 -6.32 -0.04
N ALA A 185 6.99 -5.95 1.14
CA ALA A 185 7.84 -5.39 2.20
C ALA A 185 8.93 -6.38 2.64
N ALA A 186 8.58 -7.65 2.88
CA ALA A 186 9.52 -8.70 3.28
C ALA A 186 10.66 -8.91 2.26
N ILE A 187 10.35 -8.83 0.97
CA ILE A 187 11.30 -8.97 -0.14
C ILE A 187 12.19 -7.72 -0.25
N VAL A 188 11.63 -6.52 -0.07
CA VAL A 188 12.36 -5.28 -0.36
C VAL A 188 13.20 -4.79 0.81
N PHE A 189 12.79 -5.05 2.06
CA PHE A 189 13.55 -4.62 3.25
C PHE A 189 15.03 -5.06 3.23
N PRO A 190 15.39 -6.33 2.98
CA PRO A 190 16.79 -6.74 2.94
C PRO A 190 17.63 -5.95 1.92
N LEU A 191 17.05 -5.62 0.76
CA LEU A 191 17.72 -4.92 -0.34
C LEU A 191 18.30 -3.57 0.06
N VAL A 192 17.64 -2.87 1.00
CA VAL A 192 18.04 -1.53 1.45
C VAL A 192 18.89 -1.56 2.72
N LEU A 193 19.06 -2.73 3.34
CA LEU A 193 19.71 -2.90 4.65
C LEU A 193 21.07 -3.60 4.61
N PHE A 194 21.54 -4.09 3.46
CA PHE A 194 22.86 -4.75 3.36
C PHE A 194 24.04 -3.88 3.84
N ARG A 195 23.89 -2.55 3.83
CA ARG A 195 24.87 -1.59 4.35
C ARG A 195 24.68 -1.27 5.84
N ASP A 196 23.65 -1.80 6.49
CA ASP A 196 23.28 -1.52 7.87
C ASP A 196 23.10 -2.83 8.64
N ARG A 197 24.20 -3.37 9.17
CA ARG A 197 24.20 -4.65 9.92
C ARG A 197 23.28 -4.62 11.14
N SER A 198 23.16 -3.49 11.83
CA SER A 198 22.29 -3.38 13.01
C SER A 198 20.83 -3.56 12.60
N ALA A 199 20.38 -2.81 11.59
CA ALA A 199 19.03 -2.92 11.07
C ALA A 199 18.76 -4.29 10.43
N MET A 200 19.71 -4.89 9.69
CA MET A 200 19.54 -6.23 9.12
C MET A 200 19.34 -7.30 10.19
N ARG A 201 20.10 -7.24 11.30
CA ARG A 201 19.88 -8.12 12.46
C ARG A 201 18.48 -7.91 13.02
N ARG A 202 18.11 -6.66 13.30
CA ARG A 202 16.77 -6.34 13.83
C ARG A 202 15.65 -6.73 12.88
N LEU A 203 15.87 -6.78 11.57
CA LEU A 203 14.89 -7.23 10.59
C LEU A 203 14.49 -8.69 10.83
N ALA A 204 15.47 -9.57 11.02
CA ALA A 204 15.22 -10.98 11.36
C ALA A 204 14.40 -11.08 12.66
N LEU A 205 14.77 -10.31 13.69
CA LEU A 205 14.02 -10.27 14.95
C LEU A 205 12.59 -9.72 14.77
N GLY A 206 12.41 -8.68 13.95
CA GLY A 206 11.10 -8.09 13.66
C GLY A 206 10.14 -9.07 12.97
N TRP A 207 10.64 -9.88 12.03
CA TRP A 207 9.86 -10.99 11.46
C TRP A 207 9.59 -12.10 12.47
N GLY A 208 10.52 -12.38 13.37
CA GLY A 208 10.27 -13.28 14.51
C GLY A 208 9.12 -12.79 15.40
N VAL A 209 9.08 -11.50 15.71
CA VAL A 209 7.97 -10.84 16.42
C VAL A 209 6.67 -10.95 15.63
N PHE A 210 6.71 -10.75 14.31
CA PHE A 210 5.52 -10.91 13.45
C PHE A 210 4.92 -12.32 13.55
N PHE A 211 5.73 -13.36 13.39
CA PHE A 211 5.24 -14.74 13.43
C PHE A 211 4.82 -15.17 14.85
N LEU A 212 5.47 -14.65 15.90
CA LEU A 212 5.01 -14.87 17.27
C LEU A 212 3.65 -14.19 17.51
N ALA A 213 3.45 -12.97 17.03
CA ALA A 213 2.15 -12.30 17.08
C ALA A 213 1.10 -13.06 16.25
N ALA A 214 1.47 -13.61 15.09
CA ALA A 214 0.58 -14.45 14.28
C ALA A 214 0.18 -15.74 14.99
N PHE A 215 1.09 -16.38 15.72
CA PHE A 215 0.78 -17.52 16.59
C PHE A 215 -0.21 -17.13 17.68
N VAL A 216 0.06 -16.05 18.43
CA VAL A 216 -0.85 -15.56 19.47
C VAL A 216 -2.22 -15.22 18.89
N PHE A 217 -2.27 -14.58 17.73
CA PHE A 217 -3.50 -14.33 17.01
C PHE A 217 -4.26 -15.62 16.70
N GLY A 218 -3.55 -16.65 16.19
CA GLY A 218 -4.14 -17.97 15.92
C GLY A 218 -4.70 -18.65 17.17
N LEU A 219 -4.03 -18.52 18.31
CA LEU A 219 -4.56 -18.98 19.60
C LEU A 219 -5.84 -18.22 19.97
N LEU A 220 -5.81 -16.88 19.92
CA LEU A 220 -6.96 -16.06 20.25
C LEU A 220 -8.17 -16.36 19.36
N SER A 221 -7.98 -16.49 18.05
CA SER A 221 -9.05 -16.87 17.10
C SER A 221 -9.55 -18.30 17.28
N GLY A 222 -8.78 -19.18 17.95
CA GLY A 222 -9.24 -20.51 18.35
C GLY A 222 -10.12 -20.50 19.61
N PHE A 223 -9.92 -19.53 20.51
CA PHE A 223 -10.67 -19.43 21.78
C PHE A 223 -11.82 -18.42 21.74
N LEU A 224 -11.73 -17.39 20.91
CA LEU A 224 -12.70 -16.29 20.82
C LEU A 224 -13.47 -16.33 19.50
N PRO A 225 -14.76 -15.95 19.50
CA PRO A 225 -15.58 -15.94 18.29
C PRO A 225 -15.08 -14.86 17.32
N SER A 226 -14.61 -15.30 16.15
CA SER A 226 -14.20 -14.40 15.07
C SER A 226 -15.43 -13.92 14.29
N LYS A 227 -15.58 -12.61 14.12
CA LYS A 227 -16.68 -11.99 13.35
C LYS A 227 -16.28 -11.58 11.93
N THR A 228 -14.99 -11.48 11.63
CA THR A 228 -14.53 -11.17 10.26
C THR A 228 -13.99 -12.39 9.55
N TYR A 229 -14.00 -12.31 8.22
CA TYR A 229 -13.33 -13.27 7.35
C TYR A 229 -11.81 -13.22 7.55
N LEU A 230 -11.16 -14.38 7.53
CA LEU A 230 -9.70 -14.50 7.51
C LEU A 230 -9.25 -15.11 6.20
N SER A 231 -8.30 -14.44 5.55
CA SER A 231 -7.68 -14.93 4.32
C SER A 231 -6.95 -16.25 4.52
N PHE A 232 -6.73 -16.98 3.43
CA PHE A 232 -5.91 -18.19 3.43
C PHE A 232 -4.51 -17.93 4.01
N PHE A 233 -3.87 -16.82 3.61
CA PHE A 233 -2.54 -16.47 4.07
C PHE A 233 -2.51 -16.13 5.56
N THR A 234 -3.51 -15.40 6.08
CA THR A 234 -3.62 -15.13 7.52
C THR A 234 -3.78 -16.43 8.29
N VAL A 235 -4.72 -17.29 7.88
CA VAL A 235 -4.95 -18.58 8.55
C VAL A 235 -3.69 -19.44 8.53
N ALA A 236 -3.00 -19.54 7.39
CA ALA A 236 -1.76 -20.30 7.27
C ALA A 236 -0.64 -19.71 8.15
N ALA A 237 -0.47 -18.38 8.14
CA ALA A 237 0.53 -17.67 8.93
C ALA A 237 0.31 -17.81 10.44
N SER A 238 -0.94 -18.01 10.87
CA SER A 238 -1.31 -18.11 12.29
C SER A 238 -1.30 -19.53 12.86
N ARG A 239 -1.22 -20.57 12.02
CA ARG A 239 -1.13 -21.97 12.48
C ARG A 239 0.17 -22.22 13.23
N ALA A 240 0.09 -22.81 14.43
CA ALA A 240 1.24 -23.16 15.26
C ALA A 240 2.35 -23.92 14.52
N GLY A 241 1.96 -24.86 13.64
CA GLY A 241 2.90 -25.65 12.84
C GLY A 241 3.70 -24.85 11.80
N LEU A 242 3.31 -23.61 11.51
CA LEU A 242 4.05 -22.70 10.62
C LEU A 242 4.63 -21.52 11.39
N SER A 243 3.83 -20.85 12.22
CA SER A 243 4.24 -19.65 12.95
C SER A 243 5.41 -19.89 13.89
N LEU A 244 5.37 -20.94 14.71
CA LEU A 244 6.44 -21.23 15.69
C LEU A 244 7.75 -21.64 15.01
N PRO A 245 7.79 -22.57 14.02
CA PRO A 245 9.03 -22.90 13.32
C PRO A 245 9.62 -21.70 12.58
N VAL A 246 8.80 -20.88 11.93
CA VAL A 246 9.31 -19.69 11.22
C VAL A 246 9.81 -18.64 12.22
N ALA A 247 9.13 -18.42 13.35
CA ALA A 247 9.62 -17.54 14.41
C ALA A 247 10.96 -18.03 14.98
N ALA A 248 11.10 -19.33 15.24
CA ALA A 248 12.34 -19.95 15.69
C ALA A 248 13.46 -19.81 14.66
N LEU A 249 13.17 -20.01 13.37
CA LEU A 249 14.11 -19.79 12.27
C LEU A 249 14.56 -18.33 12.19
N MET A 250 13.64 -17.39 12.34
CA MET A 250 13.96 -15.95 12.36
C MET A 250 14.82 -15.56 13.55
N PHE A 251 14.57 -16.15 14.72
CA PHE A 251 15.41 -15.98 15.91
C PHE A 251 16.80 -16.59 15.72
N ALA A 252 16.90 -17.80 15.16
CA ALA A 252 18.16 -18.43 14.82
C ALA A 252 18.94 -17.58 13.80
N PHE A 253 18.26 -17.05 12.78
CA PHE A 253 18.88 -16.15 11.80
C PHE A 253 19.38 -14.86 12.44
N TRP A 254 18.61 -14.27 13.37
CA TRP A 254 19.07 -13.14 14.17
C TRP A 254 20.36 -13.45 14.94
N LEU A 255 20.45 -14.62 15.58
CA LEU A 255 21.67 -15.08 16.29
C LEU A 255 22.86 -15.25 15.32
N LEU A 256 22.65 -15.88 14.17
CA LEU A 256 23.68 -16.07 13.14
C LEU A 256 24.19 -14.72 12.62
N LEU A 257 23.30 -13.77 12.35
CA LEU A 257 23.66 -12.42 11.90
C LEU A 257 24.46 -11.63 12.96
N ARG A 258 24.40 -12.01 14.25
CA ARG A 258 25.31 -11.43 15.26
C ARG A 258 26.77 -11.78 14.97
N ARG A 259 27.04 -12.94 14.37
CA ARG A 259 28.39 -13.44 14.04
C ARG A 259 28.88 -13.00 12.66
N VAL A 260 27.99 -12.53 11.79
CA VAL A 260 28.33 -12.10 10.42
C VAL A 260 28.84 -10.66 10.40
N GLY A 261 30.07 -10.44 9.94
CA GLY A 261 30.64 -9.10 9.74
C GLY A 261 30.03 -8.34 8.55
N GLN A 262 30.22 -7.02 8.51
CA GLN A 262 29.67 -6.13 7.48
C GLN A 262 30.07 -6.55 6.05
N ASP A 263 31.34 -6.90 5.84
CA ASP A 263 31.83 -7.28 4.50
C ASP A 263 31.16 -8.55 3.99
N ARG A 264 30.97 -9.54 4.88
CA ARG A 264 30.28 -10.78 4.53
C ARG A 264 28.80 -10.50 4.24
N LEU A 265 28.16 -9.62 5.00
CA LEU A 265 26.77 -9.21 4.73
C LEU A 265 26.65 -8.55 3.36
N LEU A 266 27.57 -7.64 3.01
CA LEU A 266 27.58 -6.99 1.69
C LEU A 266 27.76 -7.99 0.54
N ARG A 267 28.58 -9.04 0.72
CA ARG A 267 28.73 -10.13 -0.27
C ARG A 267 27.44 -10.91 -0.49
N LEU A 268 26.52 -10.96 0.49
CA LEU A 268 25.21 -11.61 0.36
C LEU A 268 24.22 -10.80 -0.49
N ARG A 269 24.50 -9.52 -0.77
CA ARG A 269 23.60 -8.68 -1.58
C ARG A 269 23.38 -9.24 -2.99
N ARG A 270 24.48 -9.61 -3.68
CA ARG A 270 24.42 -10.16 -5.05
C ARG A 270 23.67 -11.50 -5.11
N PRO A 271 23.98 -12.53 -4.30
CA PRO A 271 23.24 -13.80 -4.33
C PRO A 271 21.78 -13.61 -3.93
N TYR A 272 21.47 -12.73 -2.96
CA TYR A 272 20.08 -12.42 -2.62
C TYR A 272 19.32 -11.86 -3.83
N TRP A 273 19.90 -10.89 -4.55
CA TRP A 273 19.32 -10.36 -5.79
C TRP A 273 19.13 -11.43 -6.87
N ILE A 274 20.12 -12.31 -7.07
CA ILE A 274 20.04 -13.41 -8.05
C ILE A 274 18.88 -14.34 -7.66
N VAL A 275 18.77 -14.74 -6.40
CA VAL A 275 17.68 -15.60 -5.91
C VAL A 275 16.32 -14.95 -6.17
N LEU A 276 16.18 -13.64 -5.90
CA LEU A 276 14.92 -12.93 -6.16
C LEU A 276 14.55 -12.92 -7.65
N VAL A 277 15.49 -12.56 -8.53
CA VAL A 277 15.24 -12.51 -9.98
C VAL A 277 14.93 -13.90 -10.53
N SER A 278 15.69 -14.92 -10.11
CA SER A 278 15.44 -16.30 -10.50
C SER A 278 14.09 -16.80 -10.00
N ALA A 279 13.72 -16.53 -8.74
CA ALA A 279 12.42 -16.91 -8.19
C ALA A 279 11.26 -16.22 -8.93
N ALA A 280 11.41 -14.94 -9.28
CA ALA A 280 10.42 -14.21 -10.06
C ALA A 280 10.27 -14.81 -11.47
N ALA A 281 11.38 -15.06 -12.17
CA ALA A 281 11.38 -15.65 -13.51
C ALA A 281 10.76 -17.06 -13.51
N LEU A 282 11.14 -17.91 -12.54
CA LEU A 282 10.57 -19.25 -12.36
C LEU A 282 9.09 -19.19 -11.99
N GLY A 283 8.67 -18.24 -11.14
CA GLY A 283 7.27 -18.04 -10.79
C GLY A 283 6.42 -17.65 -12.00
N VAL A 284 6.89 -16.72 -12.83
CA VAL A 284 6.22 -16.33 -14.09
C VAL A 284 6.15 -17.52 -15.05
N LEU A 285 7.26 -18.24 -15.24
CA LEU A 285 7.28 -19.44 -16.08
C LEU A 285 6.28 -20.49 -15.58
N ALA A 286 6.25 -20.75 -14.28
CA ALA A 286 5.31 -21.68 -13.68
C ALA A 286 3.85 -21.24 -13.91
N LEU A 287 3.52 -19.96 -13.72
CA LEU A 287 2.18 -19.42 -14.00
C LEU A 287 1.79 -19.59 -15.48
N VAL A 288 2.71 -19.32 -16.41
CA VAL A 288 2.47 -19.51 -17.85
C VAL A 288 2.22 -20.98 -18.15
N LEU A 289 3.09 -21.88 -17.70
CA LEU A 289 2.98 -23.32 -17.96
C LEU A 289 1.70 -23.89 -17.34
N LEU A 290 1.37 -23.50 -16.11
CA LEU A 290 0.12 -23.91 -15.46
C LEU A 290 -1.08 -23.48 -16.29
N ASN A 291 -1.14 -22.25 -16.80
CA ASN A 291 -2.29 -21.76 -17.57
C ASN A 291 -2.28 -22.11 -19.07
N THR A 292 -1.28 -22.86 -19.55
CA THR A 292 -1.17 -23.29 -20.95
C THR A 292 -0.98 -24.81 -21.06
N ALA A 293 0.26 -25.30 -20.98
CA ALA A 293 0.61 -26.71 -21.14
C ALA A 293 -0.01 -27.62 -20.07
N PHE A 294 -0.22 -27.10 -18.85
CA PHE A 294 -0.77 -27.83 -17.72
C PHE A 294 -2.13 -27.28 -17.27
N ALA A 295 -2.94 -26.84 -18.24
CA ALA A 295 -4.27 -26.26 -18.00
C ALA A 295 -5.20 -27.15 -17.15
N HIS A 296 -5.02 -28.46 -17.20
CA HIS A 296 -5.84 -29.46 -16.49
C HIS A 296 -5.20 -30.01 -15.21
N ALA A 297 -4.03 -29.49 -14.79
CA ALA A 297 -3.38 -29.97 -13.58
C ALA A 297 -4.27 -29.76 -12.33
N PRO A 298 -4.38 -30.76 -11.43
CA PRO A 298 -5.20 -30.68 -10.23
C PRO A 298 -4.50 -29.81 -9.17
N LEU A 299 -4.88 -28.53 -9.10
CA LEU A 299 -4.27 -27.55 -8.18
C LEU A 299 -4.96 -27.43 -6.81
N GLY A 300 -6.11 -28.10 -6.62
CA GLY A 300 -6.89 -28.03 -5.39
C GLY A 300 -7.15 -26.58 -4.94
N THR A 301 -6.93 -26.28 -3.66
CA THR A 301 -7.12 -24.94 -3.09
C THR A 301 -6.26 -23.86 -3.77
N PHE A 302 -5.11 -24.22 -4.36
CA PHE A 302 -4.23 -23.28 -5.04
C PHE A 302 -4.72 -22.85 -6.43
N ALA A 303 -5.74 -23.52 -6.98
CA ALA A 303 -6.34 -23.14 -8.26
C ALA A 303 -6.78 -21.66 -8.24
N ARG A 304 -7.38 -21.19 -7.14
CA ARG A 304 -7.85 -19.79 -6.98
C ARG A 304 -6.75 -18.72 -7.15
N TYR A 305 -5.48 -19.11 -6.96
CA TYR A 305 -4.33 -18.22 -7.07
C TYR A 305 -3.56 -18.41 -8.38
N LEU A 306 -3.46 -19.65 -8.84
CA LEU A 306 -2.57 -20.03 -9.94
C LEU A 306 -3.30 -20.24 -11.29
N ARG A 307 -4.63 -20.40 -11.27
CA ARG A 307 -5.47 -20.63 -12.46
C ARG A 307 -6.22 -19.35 -12.84
N PHE A 308 -5.90 -18.76 -13.98
CA PHE A 308 -6.48 -17.50 -14.41
C PHE A 308 -7.72 -17.80 -15.26
N ASP A 309 -8.90 -17.76 -14.64
CA ASP A 309 -10.21 -17.88 -15.25
C ASP A 309 -11.08 -16.66 -14.92
N ALA A 310 -12.36 -16.69 -15.31
CA ALA A 310 -13.31 -15.60 -15.06
C ALA A 310 -13.49 -15.29 -13.55
N GLY A 311 -13.45 -16.31 -12.69
CA GLY A 311 -13.63 -16.18 -11.24
C GLY A 311 -12.33 -15.89 -10.47
N TRP A 312 -11.18 -15.81 -11.15
CA TRP A 312 -9.89 -15.64 -10.51
C TRP A 312 -9.84 -14.37 -9.64
N GLY A 313 -9.23 -14.52 -8.46
CA GLY A 313 -9.03 -13.42 -7.53
C GLY A 313 -10.34 -12.73 -7.15
N THR A 314 -11.38 -13.46 -6.78
CA THR A 314 -12.71 -12.90 -6.46
C THR A 314 -13.27 -12.11 -7.65
N ASP A 315 -13.46 -12.80 -8.78
CA ASP A 315 -14.05 -12.29 -10.03
C ASP A 315 -13.22 -11.19 -10.75
N ARG A 316 -11.98 -10.94 -10.30
CA ARG A 316 -11.05 -10.03 -10.98
C ARG A 316 -10.77 -10.45 -12.42
N GLY A 317 -10.78 -11.75 -12.72
CA GLY A 317 -10.62 -12.26 -14.08
C GLY A 317 -11.65 -11.70 -15.07
N GLN A 318 -12.94 -11.80 -14.74
CA GLN A 318 -14.00 -11.23 -15.56
C GLN A 318 -14.03 -9.70 -15.53
N ILE A 319 -13.78 -9.08 -14.37
CA ILE A 319 -13.72 -7.62 -14.23
C ILE A 319 -12.62 -7.05 -15.14
N TRP A 320 -11.41 -7.63 -15.11
CA TRP A 320 -10.29 -7.16 -15.92
C TRP A 320 -10.54 -7.40 -17.41
N ALA A 321 -11.15 -8.53 -17.78
CA ALA A 321 -11.54 -8.78 -19.16
C ALA A 321 -12.57 -7.76 -19.66
N PHE A 322 -13.55 -7.39 -18.83
CA PHE A 322 -14.53 -6.33 -19.14
C PHE A 322 -13.85 -4.97 -19.29
N VAL A 323 -13.02 -4.57 -18.31
CA VAL A 323 -12.29 -3.30 -18.30
C VAL A 323 -11.42 -3.14 -19.55
N LEU A 324 -10.68 -4.19 -19.95
CA LEU A 324 -9.83 -4.14 -21.14
C LEU A 324 -10.62 -4.06 -22.44
N ARG A 325 -11.78 -4.74 -22.53
CA ARG A 325 -12.69 -4.62 -23.70
C ARG A 325 -13.28 -3.22 -23.78
N PHE A 326 -13.72 -2.66 -22.65
CA PHE A 326 -14.24 -1.29 -22.58
C PHE A 326 -13.17 -0.27 -22.98
N PHE A 327 -11.95 -0.40 -22.46
CA PHE A 327 -10.83 0.43 -22.89
C PHE A 327 -10.55 0.29 -24.39
N GLY A 328 -10.65 -0.93 -24.93
CA GLY A 328 -10.53 -1.23 -26.35
C GLY A 328 -11.55 -0.50 -27.22
N SER A 329 -12.78 -0.30 -26.72
CA SER A 329 -13.86 0.42 -27.45
C SER A 329 -13.78 1.94 -27.36
N LEU A 330 -12.95 2.51 -26.50
CA LEU A 330 -12.79 3.96 -26.39
C LEU A 330 -12.22 4.58 -27.68
N SER A 331 -12.59 5.83 -27.94
CA SER A 331 -12.00 6.63 -29.04
C SER A 331 -10.48 6.80 -28.86
N PRO A 332 -9.71 7.05 -29.93
CA PRO A 332 -8.26 7.24 -29.81
C PRO A 332 -7.87 8.31 -28.78
N LEU A 333 -8.61 9.43 -28.73
CA LEU A 333 -8.35 10.51 -27.75
C LEU A 333 -8.61 10.04 -26.31
N GLN A 334 -9.72 9.35 -26.07
CA GLN A 334 -10.04 8.79 -24.75
C GLN A 334 -9.06 7.70 -24.32
N LYS A 335 -8.44 6.95 -25.24
CA LYS A 335 -7.36 6.01 -24.89
C LYS A 335 -6.14 6.73 -24.34
N PHE A 336 -5.80 7.92 -24.85
CA PHE A 336 -4.66 8.70 -24.36
C PHE A 336 -4.94 9.46 -23.06
N PHE A 337 -6.12 10.10 -22.95
CA PHE A 337 -6.46 11.01 -21.84
C PHE A 337 -7.45 10.42 -20.82
N GLY A 338 -8.03 9.27 -21.12
CA GLY A 338 -9.03 8.59 -20.29
C GLY A 338 -10.46 8.94 -20.65
N ALA A 339 -11.38 8.12 -20.14
CA ALA A 339 -12.82 8.29 -20.23
C ALA A 339 -13.42 8.99 -18.99
N SER A 340 -12.56 9.53 -18.11
CA SER A 340 -12.89 10.18 -16.82
C SER A 340 -13.39 9.26 -15.71
N SER A 341 -13.54 9.87 -14.52
CA SER A 341 -14.14 9.23 -13.34
C SER A 341 -15.59 8.82 -13.62
N GLY A 342 -15.99 7.63 -13.18
CA GLY A 342 -17.34 7.07 -13.37
C GLY A 342 -17.58 6.31 -14.69
N ALA A 343 -16.65 6.40 -15.65
CA ALA A 343 -16.84 5.76 -16.97
C ALA A 343 -17.08 4.25 -16.89
N LEU A 344 -16.38 3.56 -15.98
CA LEU A 344 -16.52 2.12 -15.81
C LEU A 344 -17.91 1.74 -15.30
N PHE A 345 -18.44 2.50 -14.34
CA PHE A 345 -19.80 2.31 -13.82
C PHE A 345 -20.85 2.49 -14.92
N HIS A 346 -20.74 3.52 -15.75
CA HIS A 346 -21.68 3.73 -16.85
C HIS A 346 -21.56 2.67 -17.95
N ALA A 347 -20.35 2.16 -18.19
CA ALA A 347 -20.16 1.04 -19.10
C ALA A 347 -20.83 -0.23 -18.59
N ASP A 348 -20.71 -0.51 -17.29
CA ASP A 348 -21.36 -1.64 -16.62
C ASP A 348 -22.89 -1.47 -16.60
N ALA A 349 -23.41 -0.26 -16.40
CA ALA A 349 -24.85 0.00 -16.47
C ALA A 349 -25.49 -0.35 -17.83
N ILE A 350 -24.72 -0.28 -18.93
CA ILE A 350 -25.17 -0.69 -20.27
C ILE A 350 -25.05 -2.21 -20.45
N LYS A 351 -23.97 -2.80 -19.94
CA LYS A 351 -23.70 -4.24 -20.05
C LYS A 351 -23.26 -4.80 -18.69
N PRO A 352 -24.22 -5.08 -17.79
CA PRO A 352 -23.90 -5.50 -16.43
C PRO A 352 -23.11 -6.80 -16.41
N ILE A 353 -22.01 -6.82 -15.66
CA ILE A 353 -21.24 -8.05 -15.45
C ILE A 353 -21.71 -8.86 -14.23
N PHE A 354 -22.44 -8.22 -13.30
CA PHE A 354 -23.07 -8.85 -12.15
C PHE A 354 -24.57 -8.51 -12.14
N SER A 355 -25.41 -9.44 -11.69
CA SER A 355 -26.86 -9.25 -11.62
C SER A 355 -27.31 -8.50 -10.37
N ASP A 356 -26.47 -8.44 -9.34
CA ASP A 356 -26.78 -7.94 -7.99
C ASP A 356 -25.89 -6.79 -7.53
N ALA A 357 -24.92 -6.36 -8.34
CA ALA A 357 -23.98 -5.30 -8.01
C ALA A 357 -23.53 -4.51 -9.25
N ALA A 358 -23.29 -3.22 -9.07
CA ALA A 358 -22.68 -2.38 -10.10
C ALA A 358 -21.15 -2.34 -9.94
N LEU A 359 -20.44 -2.35 -11.06
CA LEU A 359 -18.99 -2.26 -11.10
C LEU A 359 -18.51 -0.79 -11.08
N ASP A 360 -18.07 -0.31 -9.92
CA ASP A 360 -17.52 1.04 -9.76
C ASP A 360 -16.01 1.11 -10.03
N THR A 361 -15.29 0.00 -9.94
CA THR A 361 -13.83 -0.06 -9.92
C THR A 361 -13.27 -1.35 -10.52
N ALA A 362 -12.11 -1.25 -11.18
CA ALA A 362 -11.43 -2.38 -11.82
C ALA A 362 -10.80 -3.38 -10.85
N HIS A 363 -10.84 -3.15 -9.52
CA HIS A 363 -10.13 -3.98 -8.53
C HIS A 363 -8.62 -4.12 -8.80
N ASN A 364 -8.09 -3.13 -9.51
CA ASN A 364 -6.70 -2.92 -9.89
C ASN A 364 -6.53 -1.42 -10.17
N GLU A 365 -5.74 -0.73 -9.35
CA GLU A 365 -5.58 0.73 -9.42
C GLU A 365 -5.00 1.19 -10.77
N TYR A 366 -4.15 0.37 -11.38
CA TYR A 366 -3.52 0.67 -12.67
C TYR A 366 -4.48 0.56 -13.84
N LEU A 367 -5.31 -0.49 -13.86
CA LEU A 367 -6.38 -0.62 -14.85
C LEU A 367 -7.45 0.47 -14.65
N GLN A 368 -7.72 0.86 -13.40
CA GLN A 368 -8.60 1.99 -13.11
C GLN A 368 -8.04 3.27 -13.74
N TYR A 369 -6.78 3.64 -13.46
CA TYR A 369 -6.16 4.82 -14.05
C TYR A 369 -6.02 4.75 -15.57
N LEU A 370 -5.82 3.56 -16.14
CA LEU A 370 -5.82 3.37 -17.60
C LEU A 370 -7.16 3.81 -18.21
N VAL A 371 -8.28 3.44 -17.59
CA VAL A 371 -9.61 3.84 -18.04
C VAL A 371 -9.89 5.30 -17.71
N THR A 372 -9.65 5.74 -16.48
CA THR A 372 -10.10 7.07 -16.03
C THR A 372 -9.21 8.21 -16.49
N ASN A 373 -7.90 7.98 -16.63
CA ASN A 373 -6.88 8.99 -16.95
C ASN A 373 -6.08 8.66 -18.23
N GLY A 374 -6.36 7.53 -18.87
CA GLY A 374 -5.73 7.13 -20.13
C GLY A 374 -4.30 6.67 -19.98
N ILE A 375 -3.68 6.33 -21.12
CA ILE A 375 -2.28 5.90 -21.19
C ILE A 375 -1.36 6.98 -20.62
N LEU A 376 -1.58 8.26 -20.93
CA LEU A 376 -0.71 9.35 -20.47
C LEU A 376 -0.82 9.57 -18.96
N GLY A 377 -2.03 9.49 -18.42
CA GLY A 377 -2.26 9.55 -16.97
C GLY A 377 -1.58 8.40 -16.23
N LEU A 378 -1.82 7.16 -16.67
CA LEU A 378 -1.19 5.98 -16.07
C LEU A 378 0.34 6.07 -16.13
N LEU A 379 0.92 6.41 -17.28
CA LEU A 379 2.38 6.55 -17.42
C LEU A 379 2.93 7.65 -16.51
N SER A 380 2.21 8.75 -16.36
CA SER A 380 2.59 9.84 -15.45
C SER A 380 2.60 9.37 -13.99
N TYR A 381 1.56 8.65 -13.56
CA TYR A 381 1.49 8.07 -12.22
C TYR A 381 2.63 7.07 -11.96
N LEU A 382 2.85 6.12 -12.88
CA LEU A 382 3.91 5.11 -12.75
C LEU A 382 5.30 5.75 -12.73
N ALA A 383 5.55 6.73 -13.59
CA ALA A 383 6.81 7.46 -13.60
C ALA A 383 7.00 8.25 -12.28
N ALA A 384 5.94 8.89 -11.76
CA ALA A 384 5.99 9.59 -10.48
C ALA A 384 6.34 8.65 -9.32
N LEU A 385 5.72 7.46 -9.26
CA LEU A 385 6.06 6.41 -8.29
C LEU A 385 7.55 6.04 -8.37
N VAL A 386 8.06 5.77 -9.58
CA VAL A 386 9.47 5.40 -9.78
C VAL A 386 10.42 6.51 -9.33
N PHE A 387 10.16 7.76 -9.72
CA PHE A 387 11.01 8.89 -9.31
C PHE A 387 10.96 9.11 -7.80
N ALA A 388 9.77 9.06 -7.18
CA ALA A 388 9.63 9.23 -5.74
C ALA A 388 10.34 8.13 -4.95
N ILE A 389 10.15 6.85 -5.34
CA ILE A 389 10.83 5.71 -4.73
C ILE A 389 12.34 5.83 -4.87
N ARG A 390 12.86 6.15 -6.06
CA ARG A 390 14.30 6.33 -6.28
C ARG A 390 14.89 7.41 -5.37
N THR A 391 14.22 8.57 -5.27
CA THR A 391 14.64 9.66 -4.38
C THR A 391 14.58 9.24 -2.91
N GLY A 392 13.50 8.58 -2.50
CA GLY A 392 13.32 8.04 -1.16
C GLY A 392 14.41 7.04 -0.74
N LEU A 393 14.71 6.08 -1.61
CA LEU A 393 15.77 5.09 -1.38
C LEU A 393 17.15 5.74 -1.30
N LYS A 394 17.42 6.75 -2.13
CA LYS A 394 18.67 7.53 -2.07
C LYS A 394 18.80 8.25 -0.72
N LYS A 395 17.76 8.97 -0.29
CA LYS A 395 17.72 9.63 1.04
C LYS A 395 17.83 8.62 2.17
N GLY A 396 17.23 7.45 2.01
CA GLY A 396 17.28 6.35 2.97
C GLY A 396 18.70 5.92 3.32
N VAL A 397 19.70 6.14 2.45
CA VAL A 397 21.10 5.81 2.75
C VAL A 397 21.60 6.61 3.96
N SER A 398 21.37 7.92 3.99
CA SER A 398 21.82 8.81 5.07
C SER A 398 20.75 9.10 6.14
N LYS A 399 19.46 9.01 5.78
CA LYS A 399 18.31 9.26 6.66
C LYS A 399 17.43 8.00 6.75
N PRO A 400 17.68 7.07 7.69
CA PRO A 400 17.04 5.75 7.69
C PRO A 400 15.50 5.75 7.79
N LEU A 401 14.88 6.82 8.30
CA LEU A 401 13.42 6.97 8.30
C LEU A 401 12.81 6.92 6.89
N PHE A 402 13.51 7.43 5.87
CA PHE A 402 13.05 7.39 4.48
C PHE A 402 13.04 5.97 3.89
N ARG A 403 13.79 5.00 4.47
CA ARG A 403 13.73 3.59 4.04
C ARG A 403 12.34 3.01 4.30
N GLY A 404 11.80 3.22 5.50
CA GLY A 404 10.46 2.78 5.87
C GLY A 404 9.38 3.40 4.97
N VAL A 405 9.46 4.71 4.71
CA VAL A 405 8.50 5.40 3.82
C VAL A 405 8.59 4.86 2.39
N SER A 406 9.79 4.64 1.87
CA SER A 406 9.98 4.09 0.52
C SER A 406 9.39 2.69 0.40
N ILE A 407 9.60 1.84 1.41
CA ILE A 407 9.08 0.47 1.41
C ILE A 407 7.55 0.46 1.61
N ALA A 408 6.99 1.37 2.40
CA ALA A 408 5.54 1.54 2.52
C ALA A 408 4.91 1.87 1.15
N VAL A 409 5.49 2.79 0.39
CA VAL A 409 5.04 3.11 -0.98
C VAL A 409 5.16 1.90 -1.91
N ILE A 410 6.27 1.15 -1.86
CA ILE A 410 6.45 -0.06 -2.68
C ILE A 410 5.45 -1.15 -2.30
N ALA A 411 5.19 -1.34 -1.01
CA ALA A 411 4.25 -2.32 -0.50
C ALA A 411 2.81 -1.99 -0.94
N TYR A 412 2.40 -0.73 -0.84
CA TYR A 412 1.11 -0.28 -1.36
C TYR A 412 1.04 -0.48 -2.88
N ALA A 413 2.07 -0.09 -3.64
CA ALA A 413 2.08 -0.28 -5.10
C ALA A 413 1.93 -1.76 -5.50
N ALA A 414 2.61 -2.67 -4.81
CA ALA A 414 2.44 -4.10 -5.04
C ALA A 414 0.98 -4.55 -4.76
N GLN A 415 0.41 -4.09 -3.65
CA GLN A 415 -0.95 -4.40 -3.25
C GLN A 415 -2.02 -3.81 -4.19
N ALA A 416 -1.78 -2.62 -4.75
CA ALA A 416 -2.67 -1.91 -5.67
C ALA A 416 -2.88 -2.65 -7.01
N THR A 417 -2.04 -3.65 -7.34
CA THR A 417 -2.24 -4.52 -8.51
C THR A 417 -3.51 -5.37 -8.42
N VAL A 418 -3.99 -5.63 -7.20
CA VAL A 418 -5.19 -6.44 -6.93
C VAL A 418 -6.11 -5.74 -5.94
N ASN A 419 -5.95 -4.43 -5.75
CA ASN A 419 -6.84 -3.63 -4.91
C ASN A 419 -7.20 -2.31 -5.63
N ILE A 420 -8.08 -1.55 -5.02
CA ILE A 420 -8.68 -0.33 -5.53
C ILE A 420 -8.07 0.90 -4.85
N ALA A 421 -8.11 2.03 -5.53
CA ALA A 421 -7.92 3.33 -4.89
C ALA A 421 -9.12 3.64 -3.97
N GLN A 422 -8.84 4.13 -2.77
CA GLN A 422 -9.82 4.27 -1.71
C GLN A 422 -9.62 5.60 -0.96
N PRO A 423 -10.70 6.24 -0.52
CA PRO A 423 -10.62 7.51 0.22
C PRO A 423 -9.78 7.45 1.51
N ALA A 424 -9.67 6.29 2.17
CA ALA A 424 -8.98 6.18 3.45
C ALA A 424 -7.45 6.06 3.33
N SER A 425 -6.96 5.30 2.35
CA SER A 425 -5.55 4.88 2.26
C SER A 425 -4.80 5.58 1.12
N THR A 426 -5.45 5.84 -0.02
CA THR A 426 -4.81 6.48 -1.18
C THR A 426 -4.32 7.90 -0.89
N PRO A 427 -5.05 8.79 -0.16
CA PRO A 427 -4.49 10.09 0.19
C PRO A 427 -3.19 10.00 0.99
N LEU A 428 -3.07 9.00 1.87
CA LEU A 428 -1.84 8.77 2.65
C LEU A 428 -0.69 8.35 1.74
N LEU A 429 -0.92 7.53 0.72
CA LEU A 429 0.09 7.22 -0.30
C LEU A 429 0.63 8.52 -0.93
N PHE A 430 -0.25 9.42 -1.39
CA PHE A 430 0.17 10.67 -2.01
C PHE A 430 0.93 11.59 -1.03
N VAL A 431 0.55 11.62 0.25
CA VAL A 431 1.34 12.28 1.30
C VAL A 431 2.73 11.65 1.40
N LEU A 432 2.85 10.33 1.42
CA LEU A 432 4.15 9.64 1.45
C LEU A 432 4.99 9.93 0.20
N LEU A 433 4.38 9.98 -1.00
CA LEU A 433 5.07 10.38 -2.23
C LEU A 433 5.64 11.80 -2.10
N GLY A 434 4.84 12.75 -1.61
CA GLY A 434 5.27 14.12 -1.31
C GLY A 434 6.42 14.18 -0.30
N VAL A 435 6.35 13.37 0.76
CA VAL A 435 7.43 13.22 1.74
C VAL A 435 8.71 12.71 1.10
N LEU A 436 8.66 11.67 0.26
CA LEU A 436 9.86 11.13 -0.38
C LEU A 436 10.59 12.18 -1.22
N VAL A 437 9.84 13.06 -1.88
CA VAL A 437 10.37 14.09 -2.78
C VAL A 437 10.51 15.46 -2.14
N CYS A 438 10.39 15.55 -0.81
CA CYS A 438 10.63 16.78 -0.06
C CYS A 438 12.07 17.29 -0.25
N ARG A 439 12.37 18.51 0.20
CA ARG A 439 13.75 19.02 0.12
C ARG A 439 14.62 18.39 1.21
N ASP A 440 15.88 18.18 0.88
CA ASP A 440 16.89 17.92 1.89
C ASP A 440 17.26 19.24 2.56
N ALA A 441 17.36 19.22 3.90
CA ALA A 441 17.96 20.33 4.63
C ALA A 441 19.37 20.60 4.09
N PRO A 442 19.75 21.88 3.88
CA PRO A 442 21.12 22.22 3.51
C PRO A 442 22.07 21.59 4.53
N GLN A 443 23.09 20.89 4.04
CA GLN A 443 24.15 20.43 4.94
C GLN A 443 24.80 21.68 5.55
N PRO A 444 24.98 21.74 6.88
CA PRO A 444 25.82 22.80 7.45
C PRO A 444 27.19 22.69 6.78
N GLN A 445 27.60 23.78 6.14
CA GLN A 445 28.90 23.90 5.45
C GLN A 445 30.05 23.79 6.43
#